data_AF-A0A8S2VER6-F1
#
_entry.id   AF-A0A8S2VER6-F1
#
_cell.length_a   1.000
_cell.length_b   1.000
_cell.length_c   1.000
_cell.angle_alpha   90.00
_cell.angle_beta   90.00
_cell.angle_gamma   90.00
#
_symmetry.space_group_name_H-M   'P 1'
#
loop_
_entity.id
_entity.type
_entity.pdbx_description
1 polymer ?
#
loop_
_entity_poly.entity_id
_entity_poly.type
_entity_poly.pdbx_seq_one_letter_code
_entity_poly.pdbx_strand_id
1 'polypeptide(L)' 'HGSRLTNFAGIMSQGLRIAPPEAPVTGYMFGKGLYFADMSSKSANYCYPDRNKNVGLLL' A
#
# COMPACT_ATOMS: atom_id res chain seq x y z
N HIS A 1 4.81 5.38 2.18
CA HIS A 1 3.78 4.34 2.01
C HIS A 1 3.58 4.07 0.52
N GLY A 2 3.70 2.82 0.09
CA GLY A 2 3.44 2.41 -1.29
C GLY A 2 2.17 1.58 -1.41
N SER A 3 1.44 1.75 -2.50
CA SER A 3 0.23 0.99 -2.82
C SER A 3 0.05 0.93 -4.33
N ARG A 4 -0.78 0.00 -4.82
CA ARG A 4 -1.11 -0.07 -6.26
C ARG A 4 -1.79 1.21 -6.72
N LEU A 5 -1.52 1.64 -7.95
CA LEU A 5 -2.06 2.89 -8.51
C LEU A 5 -3.59 2.98 -8.40
N THR A 6 -4.29 1.86 -8.59
CA THR A 6 -5.76 1.75 -8.47
C THR A 6 -6.31 2.12 -7.09
N ASN A 7 -5.50 2.05 -6.04
CA ASN A 7 -5.93 2.29 -4.67
C ASN A 7 -5.89 3.78 -4.30
N PHE A 8 -5.13 4.62 -5.03
CA PHE A 8 -4.89 6.01 -4.66
C PHE A 8 -6.15 6.88 -4.68
N ALA A 9 -7.11 6.63 -5.58
CA ALA A 9 -8.40 7.32 -5.56
C ALA A 9 -9.17 7.09 -4.24
N GLY A 10 -9.13 5.87 -3.71
CA GLY A 10 -9.70 5.52 -2.42
C GLY A 10 -8.93 6.14 -1.25
N ILE A 11 -7.60 6.11 -1.31
CA ILE A 11 -6.74 6.71 -0.27
C ILE A 11 -6.95 8.22 -0.17
N MET A 12 -7.05 8.93 -1.30
CA MET A 12 -7.27 10.38 -1.29
C MET A 12 -8.69 10.76 -0.80
N SER A 13 -9.70 9.92 -1.07
CA SER A 13 -11.08 10.23 -0.68
C SER A 13 -11.42 9.81 0.76
N GLN A 14 -10.75 8.79 1.30
CA GLN A 14 -11.12 8.17 2.59
C GLN A 14 -9.95 8.04 3.57
N GLY A 15 -8.75 8.48 3.18
CA GLY A 15 -7.53 8.25 3.93
C GLY A 15 -7.04 6.81 3.87
N LEU A 16 -5.96 6.53 4.62
CA LEU A 16 -5.44 5.19 4.82
C LEU A 16 -6.34 4.42 5.80
N ARG A 17 -6.72 3.20 5.45
CA ARG A 17 -7.65 2.37 6.23
C ARG A 17 -6.99 1.06 6.67
N ILE A 18 -7.33 0.62 7.88
CA ILE A 18 -6.94 -0.69 8.40
C ILE A 18 -7.86 -1.76 7.79
N ALA A 19 -7.31 -2.95 7.51
CA ALA A 19 -8.09 -4.08 7.03
C ALA A 19 -9.21 -4.45 8.03
N PRO A 20 -10.40 -4.86 7.55
CA PRO A 20 -11.53 -5.10 8.43
C PRO A 20 -11.34 -6.37 9.29
N PRO A 21 -12.08 -6.53 10.40
CA PRO A 21 -11.88 -7.62 11.38
C PRO A 21 -11.98 -9.04 10.79
N GLU A 22 -12.78 -9.23 9.74
CA GLU A 22 -13.03 -10.49 9.06
C GLU A 22 -11.92 -10.92 8.09
N ALA A 23 -11.07 -9.99 7.64
CA ALA A 23 -9.99 -10.32 6.70
C ALA A 23 -8.98 -11.30 7.32
N PRO A 24 -8.41 -12.27 6.57
CA PRO A 24 -7.38 -13.15 7.09
C PRO A 24 -6.13 -12.35 7.50
N VAL A 25 -5.42 -12.83 8.53
CA VAL A 25 -4.17 -12.19 9.00
C VAL A 25 -2.95 -12.55 8.15
N THR A 26 -3.08 -13.50 7.24
CA THR A 26 -2.01 -13.92 6.32
C THR A 26 -1.55 -12.75 5.44
N GLY A 27 -0.24 -12.50 5.41
CA GLY A 27 0.36 -11.40 4.66
C GLY A 27 0.59 -10.11 5.46
N TYR A 28 0.09 -10.01 6.70
CA TYR A 28 0.40 -8.91 7.62
C TYR A 28 1.49 -9.31 8.60
N MET A 29 2.63 -8.62 8.56
CA MET A 29 3.83 -8.99 9.34
C MET A 29 3.64 -8.82 10.86
N PHE A 30 2.85 -7.82 11.28
CA PHE A 30 2.59 -7.47 12.67
C PHE A 30 1.08 -7.27 12.93
N GLY A 31 0.23 -8.03 12.23
CA GLY A 31 -1.23 -7.89 12.32
C GLY A 31 -1.79 -6.74 11.50
N LYS A 32 -3.11 -6.51 11.61
CA LYS A 32 -3.80 -5.51 10.80
C LYS A 32 -3.44 -4.10 11.27
N GLY A 33 -2.94 -3.28 10.37
CA GLY A 33 -2.51 -1.92 10.67
C GLY A 33 -2.10 -1.16 9.43
N LEU A 34 -1.74 0.11 9.62
CA LEU A 34 -1.11 0.92 8.57
C LEU A 34 0.40 0.72 8.62
N TYR A 35 1.00 0.40 7.47
CA TYR A 35 2.42 0.08 7.37
C TYR A 35 3.19 1.22 6.70
N PHE A 36 4.26 1.66 7.34
CA PHE A 36 5.15 2.73 6.86
C PHE A 36 6.60 2.25 6.82
N ALA A 37 7.41 2.94 6.03
CA ALA A 37 8.86 2.73 5.97
C ALA A 37 9.54 4.09 5.80
N ASP A 38 10.66 4.27 6.48
CA ASP A 38 11.59 5.39 6.37
C ASP A 38 12.45 5.32 5.08
N MET A 39 12.65 4.12 4.55
CA MET A 39 13.30 3.89 3.27
C MET A 39 12.30 3.88 2.10
N SER A 40 12.53 4.76 1.13
CA SER A 40 11.68 4.91 -0.06
C SER A 40 11.56 3.62 -0.87
N SER A 41 12.68 2.92 -1.10
CA SER A 41 12.74 1.67 -1.87
C SER A 41 11.87 0.55 -1.26
N LYS A 42 11.82 0.45 0.08
CA LYS A 42 10.98 -0.53 0.78
C LYS A 42 9.49 -0.27 0.53
N SER A 43 9.07 0.99 0.57
CA SER A 43 7.69 1.38 0.23
C SER A 43 7.40 1.17 -1.27
N ALA A 44 8.32 1.53 -2.16
CA ALA A 44 8.13 1.47 -3.61
C ALA A 44 7.82 0.07 -4.15
N ASN A 45 8.28 -0.99 -3.49
CA ASN A 45 7.95 -2.37 -3.86
C ASN A 45 6.44 -2.65 -3.82
N TYR A 46 5.67 -1.92 -3.01
CA TYR A 46 4.22 -2.07 -2.92
C TYR A 46 3.45 -1.30 -4.01
N CYS A 47 4.13 -0.53 -4.85
CA CYS A 47 3.51 0.14 -6.00
C CYS A 47 3.23 -0.81 -7.17
N TYR A 48 3.91 -1.98 -7.21
CA TYR A 48 3.83 -2.97 -8.30
C TYR A 48 4.00 -2.37 -9.72
N PRO A 49 5.05 -1.56 -9.98
CA PRO A 49 5.32 -1.11 -11.34
C PRO A 49 5.82 -2.28 -12.20
N ASP A 50 5.60 -2.18 -13.50
CA ASP A 50 6.18 -3.08 -14.49
C ASP A 50 6.71 -2.26 -15.70
N ARG A 51 7.32 -2.93 -16.69
CA ARG A 51 7.89 -2.22 -17.86
C ARG A 51 6.86 -1.49 -18.71
N ASN A 52 5.62 -2.00 -18.75
CA ASN A 52 4.49 -1.41 -19.47
C ASN A 52 3.71 -0.42 -18.60
N LYS A 53 3.76 -0.57 -17.27
CA LYS A 53 3.14 0.30 -16.25
C LYS A 53 4.23 0.87 -15.35
N ASN A 54 5.03 1.77 -15.90
CA ASN A 54 6.26 2.28 -15.29
C ASN A 54 6.06 3.50 -14.38
N VAL A 55 4.82 3.93 -14.13
CA VAL A 55 4.48 5.03 -13.23
C VAL A 55 3.91 4.50 -11.92
N GLY A 56 4.47 4.93 -10.80
CA GLY A 56 3.99 4.63 -9.45
C GLY A 56 3.89 5.89 -8.59
N LEU A 57 3.08 5.83 -7.54
CA LEU A 57 2.90 6.92 -6.57
C LEU A 57 3.37 6.47 -5.19
N LEU A 58 3.96 7.41 -4.44
CA LEU A 58 4.35 7.25 -3.03
C LEU A 58 3.71 8.37 -2.21
N LEU A 59 3.22 8.02 -1.02
CA LEU A 59 2.67 8.94 -0.01
C LEU A 59 3.46 8.86 1.28
#